data_AF-A0A959XJW9-F1
#
_entry.id   AF-A0A959XJW9-F1
#
_cell.length_a   1.000
_cell.length_b   1.000
_cell.length_c   1.000
_cell.angle_alpha   90.00
_cell.angle_beta   90.00
_cell.angle_gamma   90.00
#
_symmetry.space_group_name_H-M   'P 1'
#
loop_
_entity.id
_entity.type
_entity.pdbx_description
1 polymer ?
#
loop_
_entity_poly.entity_id
_entity_poly.type
_entity_poly.pdbx_seq_one_letter_code
_entity_poly.pdbx_strand_id
1 'polypeptide(L)'
;MPSVSLRGWGAHEEAVARLRSSYTAIPADAPVRLAKKTSNLFRPRAATSAPGLDVSGLDGVIAVDPVARTADVQGMCTYEDLVDETLPHGLMPYVVPQLRTITLGGAVTGLGIESTSFRNGLPHESVLEMDVFTGSGEVVTCRPGPDGEHADLFDAFPNSYGSLGYATRLRIRLEPVPGYVALRHVRFDDLGLLAKSIAEIAETASYDGERVDAVDGVAFEPGEYYLSLARWTDEPAPTSDYTGQQIFYRSIQQRETDVLTTYDYLWRWDT
;
A
#
# COMPACT_ATOMS: atom_id res chain seq x y z
N MET A 1 -4.17 20.23 6.70
CA MET A 1 -3.71 19.72 5.40
C MET A 1 -4.76 20.14 4.36
N PRO A 2 -4.38 20.49 3.11
CA PRO A 2 -5.38 20.72 2.08
C PRO A 2 -6.13 19.41 1.89
N SER A 3 -7.45 19.41 2.02
CA SER A 3 -8.25 18.24 1.70
C SER A 3 -7.98 17.93 0.22
N VAL A 4 -7.28 16.84 -0.06
CA VAL A 4 -7.45 16.21 -1.36
C VAL A 4 -8.95 15.91 -1.44
N SER A 5 -9.55 16.32 -2.55
CA SER A 5 -10.95 16.02 -2.80
C SER A 5 -10.97 14.71 -3.54
N LEU A 6 -11.87 13.81 -3.12
CA LEU A 6 -12.26 12.66 -3.92
C LEU A 6 -12.41 13.07 -5.39
N ARG A 7 -11.81 12.28 -6.29
CA ARG A 7 -11.83 12.50 -7.74
C ARG A 7 -13.25 12.38 -8.31
N GLY A 8 -14.03 11.45 -7.75
CA GLY A 8 -15.37 11.13 -8.24
C GLY A 8 -15.36 10.37 -9.58
N TRP A 9 -16.51 9.75 -9.87
CA TRP A 9 -16.67 8.84 -11.02
C TRP A 9 -16.52 9.53 -12.38
N GLY A 10 -17.05 10.75 -12.55
CA GLY A 10 -16.92 11.48 -13.82
C GLY A 10 -15.48 11.78 -14.21
N ALA A 11 -14.65 12.25 -13.27
CA ALA A 11 -13.23 12.50 -13.53
C ALA A 11 -12.46 11.20 -13.82
N HIS A 12 -12.87 10.09 -13.17
CA HIS A 12 -12.30 8.78 -13.45
C HIS A 12 -12.63 8.30 -14.88
N GLU A 13 -13.88 8.42 -15.32
CA GLU A 13 -14.30 8.07 -16.69
C GLU A 13 -13.54 8.88 -17.75
N GLU A 14 -13.37 10.18 -17.53
CA GLU A 14 -12.56 11.03 -18.41
C GLU A 14 -11.09 10.60 -18.46
N ALA A 15 -10.52 10.20 -17.33
CA ALA A 15 -9.15 9.70 -17.26
C ALA A 15 -8.98 8.37 -17.99
N VAL A 16 -9.93 7.45 -17.85
CA VAL A 16 -9.95 6.19 -18.62
C VAL A 16 -10.11 6.45 -20.11
N ALA A 17 -10.93 7.43 -20.52
CA ALA A 17 -11.05 7.81 -21.92
C ALA A 17 -9.73 8.37 -22.50
N ARG A 18 -9.00 9.19 -21.73
CA ARG A 18 -7.65 9.65 -22.12
C ARG A 18 -6.67 8.50 -22.26
N LEU A 19 -6.65 7.56 -21.31
CA LEU A 19 -5.84 6.35 -21.37
C LEU A 19 -6.08 5.58 -22.67
N ARG A 20 -7.36 5.29 -22.99
CA ARG A 20 -7.73 4.57 -24.22
C ARG A 20 -7.33 5.33 -25.49
N SER A 21 -7.55 6.64 -25.51
CA SER A 21 -7.12 7.50 -26.63
C SER A 21 -5.61 7.44 -26.83
N SER A 22 -4.83 7.53 -25.75
CA SER A 22 -3.36 7.46 -25.81
C SER A 22 -2.85 6.11 -26.34
N TYR A 23 -3.52 4.99 -26.03
CA TYR A 23 -3.18 3.68 -26.54
C TYR A 23 -3.30 3.60 -28.06
N THR A 24 -4.33 4.22 -28.65
CA THR A 24 -4.49 4.25 -30.12
C THR A 24 -3.38 5.01 -30.86
N ALA A 25 -2.61 5.84 -30.14
CA ALA A 25 -1.46 6.54 -30.68
C ALA A 25 -0.15 5.71 -30.60
N ILE A 26 -0.17 4.54 -29.94
CA ILE A 26 0.99 3.65 -29.83
C ILE A 26 1.04 2.74 -31.06
N PRO A 27 2.16 2.70 -31.82
CA PRO A 27 2.33 1.76 -32.93
C PRO A 27 2.18 0.30 -32.49
N ALA A 28 1.60 -0.55 -33.34
CA ALA A 28 1.32 -1.95 -33.00
C ALA A 28 2.57 -2.80 -32.70
N ASP A 29 3.73 -2.41 -33.24
CA ASP A 29 5.03 -3.04 -33.02
C ASP A 29 5.84 -2.40 -31.88
N ALA A 30 5.31 -1.35 -31.25
CA ALA A 30 5.95 -0.67 -30.15
C ALA A 30 5.57 -1.26 -28.78
N PRO A 31 6.48 -1.26 -27.80
CA PRO A 31 6.16 -1.69 -26.45
C PRO A 31 5.20 -0.71 -25.77
N VAL A 32 4.09 -1.21 -25.25
CA VAL A 32 3.14 -0.45 -24.43
C VAL A 32 3.72 -0.25 -23.04
N ARG A 33 3.73 1.01 -22.56
CA ARG A 33 4.26 1.37 -21.23
C ARG A 33 3.50 2.56 -20.67
N LEU A 34 3.40 2.66 -19.34
CA LEU A 34 2.85 3.84 -18.67
C LEU A 34 3.77 5.07 -18.85
N ALA A 35 3.20 6.20 -19.29
CA ALA A 35 3.84 7.50 -19.22
C ALA A 35 3.73 8.05 -17.79
N LYS A 36 4.62 7.61 -16.89
CA LYS A 36 4.65 8.04 -15.50
C LYS A 36 5.96 8.72 -15.11
N LYS A 37 5.87 9.73 -14.24
CA LYS A 37 7.02 10.51 -13.74
C LYS A 37 7.83 9.74 -12.69
N THR A 38 7.20 8.86 -11.93
CA THR A 38 7.82 8.14 -10.80
C THR A 38 7.87 6.63 -11.06
N SER A 39 8.91 5.97 -10.54
CA SER A 39 9.05 4.52 -10.59
C SER A 39 9.92 4.04 -9.44
N ASN A 40 9.35 3.23 -8.55
CA ASN A 40 10.08 2.59 -7.45
C ASN A 40 10.76 1.28 -7.88
N LEU A 41 10.90 1.05 -9.19
CA LEU A 41 11.65 -0.07 -9.74
C LEU A 41 13.14 0.28 -9.84
N PHE A 42 13.98 -0.53 -9.19
CA PHE A 42 15.44 -0.39 -9.20
C PHE A 42 16.11 -0.89 -10.52
N ARG A 43 15.39 -0.89 -11.64
CA ARG A 43 15.91 -1.35 -12.94
C ARG A 43 15.99 -0.20 -13.95
N PRO A 44 17.14 -0.04 -14.66
CA PRO A 44 17.24 0.90 -15.77
C PRO A 44 16.19 0.61 -16.84
N ARG A 45 15.49 1.66 -17.29
CA ARG A 45 14.51 1.54 -18.38
C ARG A 45 15.21 1.76 -19.72
N ALA A 46 15.03 0.82 -20.65
CA ALA A 46 15.44 1.04 -22.03
C ALA A 46 14.65 2.21 -22.63
N ALA A 47 15.35 3.14 -23.27
CA ALA A 47 14.74 4.26 -23.97
C ALA A 47 13.79 3.76 -25.07
N THR A 48 12.66 4.45 -25.25
CA THR A 48 11.70 4.21 -26.33
C THR A 48 11.29 5.54 -26.93
N SER A 49 11.08 5.58 -28.25
CA SER A 49 10.54 6.73 -28.97
C SER A 49 9.01 6.69 -29.08
N ALA A 50 8.38 5.57 -28.71
CA ALA A 50 6.94 5.44 -28.72
C ALA A 50 6.30 6.23 -27.57
N PRO A 51 5.12 6.85 -27.79
CA PRO A 51 4.37 7.48 -26.72
C PRO A 51 3.97 6.42 -25.67
N GLY A 52 3.92 6.81 -24.40
CA GLY A 52 3.40 5.96 -23.34
C GLY A 52 1.90 6.18 -23.14
N LEU A 53 1.28 5.26 -22.40
CA LEU A 53 -0.09 5.36 -21.93
C LEU A 53 -0.25 6.58 -21.01
N ASP A 54 -1.16 7.48 -21.37
CA ASP A 54 -1.54 8.62 -20.57
C ASP A 54 -2.35 8.16 -19.36
N VAL A 55 -1.75 8.27 -18.19
CA VAL A 55 -2.36 7.94 -16.90
C VAL A 55 -2.66 9.20 -16.07
N SER A 56 -2.65 10.37 -16.68
CA SER A 56 -3.00 11.62 -16.02
C SER A 56 -4.43 11.57 -15.47
N GLY A 57 -4.59 11.90 -14.20
CA GLY A 57 -5.88 11.86 -13.51
C GLY A 57 -6.39 10.46 -13.15
N LEU A 58 -5.54 9.42 -13.23
CA LEU A 58 -5.76 8.11 -12.59
C LEU A 58 -5.06 8.01 -11.23
N ASP A 59 -4.85 9.14 -10.55
CA ASP A 59 -3.94 9.32 -9.42
C ASP A 59 -4.62 9.66 -8.09
N GLY A 60 -5.93 9.42 -7.92
CA GLY A 60 -6.63 9.70 -6.67
C GLY A 60 -7.66 8.66 -6.25
N VAL A 61 -8.32 8.95 -5.13
CA VAL A 61 -9.44 8.16 -4.59
C VAL A 61 -10.74 8.59 -5.27
N ILE A 62 -11.51 7.64 -5.78
CA ILE A 62 -12.79 7.89 -6.47
C ILE A 62 -13.89 8.09 -5.44
N ALA A 63 -13.99 7.18 -4.48
CA ALA A 63 -14.99 7.18 -3.43
C ALA A 63 -14.51 6.40 -2.20
N VAL A 64 -14.95 6.80 -1.01
CA VAL A 64 -14.80 6.07 0.25
C VAL A 64 -16.19 5.79 0.81
N ASP A 65 -16.44 4.55 1.20
CA ASP A 65 -17.63 4.12 1.95
C ASP A 65 -17.18 3.72 3.36
N PRO A 66 -17.34 4.61 4.37
CA PRO A 66 -16.94 4.32 5.74
C PRO A 66 -17.78 3.23 6.42
N VAL A 67 -19.01 3.01 5.93
CA VAL A 67 -19.93 2.02 6.51
C VAL A 67 -19.57 0.62 6.01
N ALA A 68 -19.42 0.46 4.70
CA ALA A 68 -18.95 -0.79 4.11
C ALA A 68 -17.45 -1.03 4.31
N ARG A 69 -16.71 0.02 4.71
CA ARG A 69 -15.25 0.04 4.86
C ARG A 69 -14.56 -0.34 3.55
N THR A 70 -14.96 0.32 2.48
CA THR A 70 -14.37 0.12 1.16
C THR A 70 -13.97 1.45 0.52
N ALA A 71 -12.98 1.41 -0.36
CA ALA A 71 -12.66 2.53 -1.22
C ALA A 71 -12.53 2.07 -2.68
N ASP A 72 -13.01 2.90 -3.60
CA ASP A 72 -12.74 2.81 -5.03
C ASP A 72 -11.58 3.76 -5.35
N VAL A 73 -10.47 3.21 -5.84
CA VAL A 73 -9.19 3.92 -5.91
C VAL A 73 -8.60 3.76 -7.31
N GLN A 74 -8.09 4.84 -7.90
CA GLN A 74 -7.46 4.78 -9.21
C GLN A 74 -6.05 4.16 -9.14
N GLY A 75 -5.61 3.46 -10.18
CA GLY A 75 -4.38 2.65 -10.13
C GLY A 75 -3.07 3.42 -9.92
N MET A 76 -3.02 4.71 -10.25
CA MET A 76 -1.87 5.59 -10.00
C MET A 76 -1.97 6.36 -8.68
N CYS A 77 -3.06 6.19 -7.90
CA CYS A 77 -3.20 6.81 -6.60
C CYS A 77 -2.07 6.33 -5.68
N THR A 78 -1.37 7.28 -5.07
CA THR A 78 -0.30 7.00 -4.13
C THR A 78 -0.88 6.52 -2.80
N TYR A 79 -0.09 5.79 -2.02
CA TYR A 79 -0.51 5.43 -0.67
C TYR A 79 -0.63 6.64 0.25
N GLU A 80 0.15 7.70 0.01
CA GLU A 80 0.00 8.97 0.71
C GLU A 80 -1.40 9.57 0.50
N ASP A 81 -1.82 9.75 -0.76
CA ASP A 81 -3.15 10.27 -1.08
C ASP A 81 -4.27 9.36 -0.54
N LEU A 82 -4.09 8.03 -0.66
CA LEU A 82 -5.07 7.08 -0.17
C LEU A 82 -5.24 7.14 1.35
N VAL A 83 -4.13 7.23 2.10
CA VAL A 83 -4.15 7.34 3.56
C VAL A 83 -4.73 8.68 4.00
N ASP A 84 -4.39 9.77 3.32
CA ASP A 84 -4.95 11.11 3.59
C ASP A 84 -6.47 11.16 3.44
N GLU A 85 -7.03 10.38 2.49
CA GLU A 85 -8.46 10.29 2.25
C GLU A 85 -9.18 9.30 3.21
N THR A 86 -8.53 8.22 3.64
CA THR A 86 -9.18 7.20 4.49
C THR A 86 -9.07 7.48 5.98
N LEU A 87 -7.95 8.03 6.47
CA LEU A 87 -7.75 8.27 7.90
C LEU A 87 -8.77 9.22 8.54
N PRO A 88 -9.27 10.29 7.88
CA PRO A 88 -10.35 11.12 8.41
C PRO A 88 -11.63 10.33 8.74
N HIS A 89 -11.81 9.15 8.14
CA HIS A 89 -12.92 8.24 8.42
C HIS A 89 -12.59 7.19 9.50
N GLY A 90 -11.41 7.26 10.14
CA GLY A 90 -10.93 6.24 11.07
C GLY A 90 -10.58 4.93 10.37
N LEU A 91 -10.15 5.00 9.10
CA LEU A 91 -9.89 3.85 8.26
C LEU A 91 -8.50 3.92 7.62
N MET A 92 -7.88 2.78 7.40
CA MET A 92 -6.64 2.64 6.61
C MET A 92 -6.74 1.49 5.60
N PRO A 93 -5.96 1.50 4.51
CA PRO A 93 -5.73 0.30 3.71
C PRO A 93 -5.17 -0.83 4.60
N TYR A 94 -5.52 -2.08 4.30
CA TYR A 94 -5.07 -3.25 5.06
C TYR A 94 -3.55 -3.34 5.20
N VAL A 95 -2.83 -2.96 4.14
CA VAL A 95 -1.37 -2.93 4.07
C VAL A 95 -0.98 -1.61 3.42
N VAL A 96 -0.20 -0.79 4.13
CA VAL A 96 0.29 0.52 3.67
C VAL A 96 1.81 0.44 3.57
N PRO A 97 2.40 0.07 2.41
CA PRO A 97 3.84 0.06 2.25
C PRO A 97 4.43 1.43 2.59
N GLN A 98 5.48 1.48 3.41
CA GLN A 98 6.07 2.74 3.93
C GLN A 98 6.94 3.45 2.88
N LEU A 99 6.36 3.72 1.72
CA LEU A 99 6.90 4.53 0.64
C LEU A 99 5.76 5.39 0.11
N ARG A 100 5.63 6.64 0.57
CA ARG A 100 4.51 7.56 0.29
C ARG A 100 4.09 7.55 -1.18
N THR A 101 5.09 7.57 -2.07
CA THR A 101 4.92 7.68 -3.52
C THR A 101 4.60 6.36 -4.25
N ILE A 102 4.58 5.20 -3.57
CA ILE A 102 4.16 3.95 -4.20
C ILE A 102 2.66 4.00 -4.51
N THR A 103 2.27 3.52 -5.69
CA THR A 103 0.86 3.53 -6.08
C THR A 103 0.16 2.24 -5.68
N LEU A 104 -1.13 2.31 -5.38
CA LEU A 104 -1.94 1.13 -5.03
C LEU A 104 -1.91 0.09 -6.17
N GLY A 105 -2.08 0.52 -7.42
CA GLY A 105 -1.99 -0.38 -8.58
C GLY A 105 -0.62 -1.02 -8.73
N GLY A 106 0.45 -0.28 -8.41
CA GLY A 106 1.82 -0.83 -8.39
C GLY A 106 2.00 -1.90 -7.32
N ALA A 107 1.52 -1.65 -6.10
CA ALA A 107 1.63 -2.59 -4.97
C ALA A 107 0.82 -3.87 -5.19
N VAL A 108 -0.39 -3.76 -5.76
CA VAL A 108 -1.23 -4.91 -6.14
C VAL A 108 -0.55 -5.74 -7.25
N THR A 109 -0.01 -5.09 -8.28
CA THR A 109 0.54 -5.78 -9.47
C THR A 109 1.96 -6.34 -9.24
N GLY A 110 2.77 -5.72 -8.38
CA GLY A 110 4.20 -6.01 -8.22
C GLY A 110 4.61 -6.72 -6.94
N LEU A 111 3.69 -6.84 -5.96
CA LEU A 111 3.91 -7.20 -4.56
C LEU A 111 4.27 -6.00 -3.68
N GLY A 112 3.47 -5.77 -2.64
CA GLY A 112 3.80 -4.92 -1.50
C GLY A 112 3.71 -5.74 -0.22
N ILE A 113 4.55 -5.43 0.75
CA ILE A 113 4.52 -6.01 2.10
C ILE A 113 4.66 -4.87 3.09
N GLU A 114 4.11 -5.04 4.28
CA GLU A 114 4.41 -4.15 5.39
C GLU A 114 4.13 -4.78 6.76
N SER A 115 4.32 -4.02 7.83
CA SER A 115 4.18 -4.45 9.21
C SER A 115 2.83 -5.06 9.59
N THR A 116 1.76 -4.80 8.85
CA THR A 116 0.44 -5.46 9.04
C THR A 116 0.24 -6.72 8.21
N SER A 117 1.18 -7.05 7.30
CA SER A 117 1.01 -8.15 6.34
C SER A 117 0.90 -9.52 6.98
N PHE A 118 1.48 -9.73 8.17
CA PHE A 118 1.38 -11.02 8.86
C PHE A 118 -0.07 -11.42 9.20
N ARG A 119 -0.96 -10.44 9.40
CA ARG A 119 -2.39 -10.66 9.71
C ARG A 119 -3.33 -10.36 8.55
N ASN A 120 -2.98 -9.38 7.72
CA ASN A 120 -3.84 -8.86 6.67
C ASN A 120 -3.45 -9.37 5.28
N GLY A 121 -2.36 -10.13 5.17
CA GLY A 121 -1.85 -10.62 3.91
C GLY A 121 -1.11 -9.54 3.12
N LEU A 122 -1.25 -9.56 1.80
CA LEU A 122 -0.63 -8.63 0.85
C LEU A 122 -1.68 -7.62 0.34
N PRO A 123 -1.27 -6.47 -0.24
CA PRO A 123 -2.21 -5.46 -0.73
C PRO A 123 -3.32 -5.99 -1.64
N HIS A 124 -3.04 -6.99 -2.48
CA HIS A 124 -4.03 -7.58 -3.38
C HIS A 124 -5.12 -8.38 -2.66
N GLU A 125 -4.88 -8.89 -1.45
CA GLU A 125 -5.89 -9.65 -0.68
C GLU A 125 -7.00 -8.73 -0.12
N SER A 126 -6.75 -7.42 -0.10
CA SER A 126 -7.78 -6.42 0.21
C SER A 126 -8.72 -6.14 -0.97
N VAL A 127 -8.35 -6.51 -2.20
CA VAL A 127 -9.11 -6.16 -3.41
C VAL A 127 -10.38 -7.01 -3.50
N LEU A 128 -11.50 -6.34 -3.76
CA LEU A 128 -12.82 -6.94 -3.96
C LEU A 128 -13.19 -7.04 -5.44
N GLU A 129 -12.70 -6.10 -6.24
CA GLU A 129 -13.01 -5.93 -7.65
C GLU A 129 -11.94 -5.01 -8.27
N MET A 130 -11.57 -5.22 -9.53
CA MET A 130 -10.62 -4.35 -10.22
C MET A 130 -11.00 -4.15 -11.68
N ASP A 131 -10.78 -2.94 -12.19
CA ASP A 131 -10.87 -2.67 -13.62
C ASP A 131 -9.46 -2.64 -14.21
N VAL A 132 -9.23 -3.44 -15.24
CA VAL A 132 -7.90 -3.64 -15.84
C VAL A 132 -7.94 -3.22 -17.30
N PHE A 133 -7.10 -2.24 -17.65
CA PHE A 133 -6.78 -1.92 -19.03
C PHE A 133 -5.83 -2.97 -19.60
N THR A 134 -6.31 -3.76 -20.56
CA THR A 134 -5.57 -4.91 -21.10
C THR A 134 -4.82 -4.57 -22.39
N GLY A 135 -4.04 -5.53 -22.88
CA GLY A 135 -3.35 -5.43 -24.16
C GLY A 135 -4.28 -5.32 -25.38
N SER A 136 -5.60 -5.57 -25.26
CA SER A 136 -6.56 -5.40 -26.35
C SER A 136 -6.99 -3.94 -26.55
N GLY A 137 -6.61 -3.03 -25.65
CA GLY A 137 -7.10 -1.64 -25.66
C GLY A 137 -8.46 -1.45 -24.97
N GLU A 138 -8.94 -2.49 -24.28
CA GLU A 138 -10.19 -2.48 -23.52
C GLU A 138 -9.94 -2.49 -22.01
N VAL A 139 -10.88 -1.91 -21.27
CA VAL A 139 -10.95 -2.04 -19.81
C VAL A 139 -11.96 -3.12 -19.49
N VAL A 140 -11.55 -4.13 -18.73
CA VAL A 140 -12.41 -5.23 -18.28
C VAL A 140 -12.53 -5.21 -16.76
N THR A 141 -13.71 -5.55 -16.23
CA THR A 141 -13.92 -5.66 -14.78
C THR A 141 -13.67 -7.09 -14.32
N CYS A 142 -12.79 -7.25 -13.35
CA CYS A 142 -12.39 -8.53 -12.80
C CYS A 142 -12.95 -8.68 -11.38
N ARG A 143 -13.59 -9.82 -11.10
CA ARG A 143 -14.16 -10.18 -9.79
C ARG A 143 -13.67 -11.56 -9.37
N PRO A 144 -13.41 -11.78 -8.07
CA PRO A 144 -12.95 -13.08 -7.58
C PRO A 144 -14.05 -14.15 -7.62
N GLY A 145 -13.63 -15.41 -7.54
CA GLY A 145 -14.52 -16.56 -7.34
C GLY A 145 -14.94 -17.24 -8.65
N PRO A 146 -15.53 -18.45 -8.55
CA PRO A 146 -15.76 -19.33 -9.71
C PRO A 146 -16.73 -18.75 -10.75
N ASP A 147 -17.66 -17.89 -10.32
CA ASP A 147 -18.63 -17.22 -11.19
C ASP A 147 -18.30 -15.73 -11.42
N GLY A 148 -17.11 -15.30 -10.99
CA GLY A 148 -16.65 -13.92 -11.14
C GLY A 148 -16.34 -13.57 -12.59
N GLU A 149 -16.75 -12.38 -13.02
CA GLU A 149 -16.34 -11.82 -14.31
C GLU A 149 -14.81 -11.75 -14.37
N HIS A 150 -14.19 -12.32 -15.42
CA HIS A 150 -12.73 -12.34 -15.59
C HIS A 150 -11.95 -12.80 -14.33
N ALA A 151 -12.47 -13.80 -13.61
CA ALA A 151 -11.87 -14.30 -12.36
C ALA A 151 -10.45 -14.86 -12.54
N ASP A 152 -10.16 -15.46 -13.68
CA ASP A 152 -8.81 -15.91 -14.04
C ASP A 152 -7.81 -14.75 -14.12
N LEU A 153 -8.21 -13.62 -14.69
CA LEU A 153 -7.43 -12.40 -14.68
C LEU A 153 -7.33 -11.84 -13.25
N PHE A 154 -8.41 -11.82 -12.46
CA PHE A 154 -8.37 -11.38 -11.06
C PHE A 154 -7.28 -12.13 -10.27
N ASP A 155 -7.25 -13.46 -10.38
CA ASP A 155 -6.31 -14.31 -9.64
C ASP A 155 -4.87 -14.20 -10.17
N ALA A 156 -4.70 -13.99 -11.48
CA ALA A 156 -3.39 -13.88 -12.12
C ALA A 156 -2.80 -12.46 -12.11
N PHE A 157 -3.61 -11.43 -11.85
CA PHE A 157 -3.17 -10.03 -11.91
C PHE A 157 -2.12 -9.67 -10.86
N PRO A 158 -2.24 -10.10 -9.58
CA PRO A 158 -1.19 -9.93 -8.60
C PRO A 158 0.11 -10.61 -9.04
N ASN A 159 1.25 -9.94 -8.83
CA ASN A 159 2.57 -10.41 -9.25
C ASN A 159 2.73 -10.61 -10.78
N SER A 160 1.84 -10.04 -11.61
CA SER A 160 2.00 -10.06 -13.07
C SER A 160 3.04 -9.05 -13.57
N TYR A 161 3.51 -8.12 -12.72
CA TYR A 161 4.46 -7.07 -13.06
C TYR A 161 4.07 -6.23 -14.29
N GLY A 162 2.76 -6.08 -14.53
CA GLY A 162 2.20 -5.31 -15.64
C GLY A 162 2.18 -6.06 -16.98
N SER A 163 2.40 -7.37 -16.98
CA SER A 163 2.35 -8.20 -18.19
C SER A 163 0.93 -8.51 -18.66
N LEU A 164 -0.06 -8.47 -17.75
CA LEU A 164 -1.46 -8.77 -18.06
C LEU A 164 -2.32 -7.50 -18.27
N GLY A 165 -1.79 -6.33 -17.95
CA GLY A 165 -2.49 -5.05 -18.08
C GLY A 165 -2.13 -4.07 -16.98
N TYR A 166 -2.93 -3.00 -16.86
CA TYR A 166 -2.78 -1.95 -15.86
C TYR A 166 -4.11 -1.70 -15.16
N ALA A 167 -4.12 -1.74 -13.83
CA ALA A 167 -5.32 -1.42 -13.06
C ALA A 167 -5.68 0.06 -13.26
N THR A 168 -6.91 0.33 -13.70
CA THR A 168 -7.46 1.69 -13.78
C THR A 168 -8.24 2.04 -12.52
N ARG A 169 -8.92 1.05 -11.92
CA ARG A 169 -9.61 1.14 -10.63
C ARG A 169 -9.40 -0.13 -9.83
N LEU A 170 -9.27 0.02 -8.51
CA LEU A 170 -9.26 -1.05 -7.52
C LEU A 170 -10.31 -0.71 -6.47
N ARG A 171 -11.26 -1.61 -6.22
CA ARG A 171 -12.13 -1.56 -5.05
C ARG A 171 -11.49 -2.38 -3.94
N ILE A 172 -11.15 -1.75 -2.83
CA ILE A 172 -10.44 -2.39 -1.71
C ILE A 172 -11.24 -2.37 -0.42
N ARG A 173 -10.96 -3.32 0.46
CA ARG A 173 -11.35 -3.29 1.88
C ARG A 173 -10.42 -2.37 2.67
N LEU A 174 -11.00 -1.72 3.67
CA LEU A 174 -10.33 -0.85 4.64
C LEU A 174 -10.49 -1.40 6.05
N GLU A 175 -9.50 -1.12 6.89
CA GLU A 175 -9.47 -1.53 8.29
C GLU A 175 -9.74 -0.33 9.20
N PRO A 176 -10.59 -0.49 10.25
CA PRO A 176 -10.68 0.50 11.32
C PRO A 176 -9.36 0.67 12.07
N VAL A 177 -8.93 1.91 12.22
CA VAL A 177 -7.71 2.25 12.96
C VAL A 177 -7.99 3.42 13.90
N PRO A 178 -7.51 3.36 15.15
CA PRO A 178 -7.66 4.47 16.10
C PRO A 178 -6.68 5.60 15.78
N GLY A 179 -6.69 6.65 16.61
CA GLY A 179 -5.83 7.83 16.40
C GLY A 179 -4.34 7.62 16.70
N TYR A 180 -3.99 6.60 17.48
CA TYR A 180 -2.62 6.41 17.98
C TYR A 180 -2.14 4.96 17.86
N VAL A 181 -0.81 4.82 17.91
CA VAL A 181 -0.09 3.55 17.87
C VAL A 181 0.92 3.53 19.00
N ALA A 182 0.75 2.60 19.94
CA ALA A 182 1.74 2.33 20.98
C ALA A 182 2.78 1.33 20.46
N LEU A 183 4.06 1.63 20.66
CA LEU A 183 5.18 0.81 20.22
C LEU A 183 5.93 0.22 21.42
N ARG A 184 6.37 -1.03 21.26
CA ARG A 184 7.36 -1.70 22.11
C ARG A 184 8.51 -2.20 21.24
N HIS A 185 9.75 -1.83 21.59
CA HIS A 185 10.96 -2.29 20.92
C HIS A 185 11.60 -3.41 21.73
N VAL A 186 11.48 -4.65 21.24
CA VAL A 186 11.99 -5.84 21.91
C VAL A 186 13.35 -6.20 21.33
N ARG A 187 14.40 -6.17 22.15
CA ARG A 187 15.77 -6.52 21.74
C ARG A 187 15.97 -8.04 21.76
N PHE A 188 16.69 -8.54 20.76
CA PHE A 188 17.17 -9.90 20.66
C PHE A 188 18.68 -9.89 20.37
N ASP A 189 19.41 -10.82 20.98
CA ASP A 189 20.83 -11.10 20.72
C ASP A 189 21.05 -12.46 20.04
N ASP A 190 20.00 -13.29 19.95
CA ASP A 190 19.97 -14.59 19.29
C ASP A 190 18.99 -14.62 18.11
N LEU A 191 19.48 -15.00 16.92
CA LEU A 191 18.67 -15.07 15.71
C LEU A 191 17.63 -16.19 15.74
N GLY A 192 17.91 -17.29 16.45
CA GLY A 192 16.98 -18.40 16.57
C GLY A 192 15.75 -18.00 17.39
N LEU A 193 15.99 -17.29 18.49
CA LEU A 193 14.93 -16.71 19.33
C LEU A 193 14.14 -15.66 18.57
N LEU A 194 14.81 -14.73 17.87
CA LEU A 194 14.15 -13.74 17.02
C LEU A 194 13.21 -14.40 16.00
N ALA A 195 13.70 -15.39 15.25
CA ALA A 195 12.90 -16.09 14.24
C ALA A 195 11.71 -16.83 14.86
N LYS A 196 11.91 -17.48 16.01
CA LYS A 196 10.84 -18.15 16.77
C LYS A 196 9.78 -17.15 17.22
N SER A 197 10.19 -16.00 17.74
CA SER A 197 9.26 -14.94 18.17
C SER A 197 8.47 -14.35 17.01
N ILE A 198 9.10 -14.15 15.84
CA ILE A 198 8.38 -13.73 14.63
C ILE A 198 7.31 -14.77 14.24
N ALA A 199 7.65 -16.06 14.25
CA ALA A 199 6.70 -17.12 13.94
C ALA A 199 5.53 -17.17 14.94
N GLU A 200 5.81 -17.06 16.24
CA GLU A 200 4.79 -17.00 17.29
C GLU A 200 3.87 -15.78 17.14
N ILE A 201 4.44 -14.60 16.88
CA ILE A 201 3.66 -13.38 16.63
C ILE A 201 2.79 -13.53 15.38
N ALA A 202 3.33 -14.13 14.31
CA ALA A 202 2.59 -14.34 13.08
C ALA A 202 1.37 -15.27 13.27
N GLU A 203 1.51 -16.29 14.12
CA GLU A 203 0.43 -17.24 14.43
C GLU A 203 -0.59 -16.70 15.44
N THR A 204 -0.12 -15.97 16.45
CA THR A 204 -0.95 -15.60 17.62
C THR A 204 -1.41 -14.15 17.62
N ALA A 205 -0.81 -13.30 16.79
CA ALA A 205 -0.94 -11.84 16.84
C ALA A 205 -0.71 -11.28 18.26
N SER A 206 0.21 -11.89 19.00
CA SER A 206 0.51 -11.51 20.39
C SER A 206 1.97 -11.75 20.74
N TYR A 207 2.45 -11.03 21.76
CA TYR A 207 3.77 -11.21 22.37
C TYR A 207 3.68 -10.84 23.86
N ASP A 208 4.22 -11.69 24.75
CA ASP A 208 4.13 -11.52 26.21
C ASP A 208 2.69 -11.27 26.74
N GLY A 209 1.68 -11.87 26.08
CA GLY A 209 0.27 -11.69 26.46
C GLY A 209 -0.35 -10.36 26.03
N GLU A 210 0.39 -9.51 25.32
CA GLU A 210 -0.12 -8.29 24.70
C GLU A 210 -0.43 -8.51 23.21
N ARG A 211 -1.49 -7.88 22.72
CA ARG A 211 -1.86 -7.88 21.30
C ARG A 211 -0.81 -7.16 20.46
N VAL A 212 -0.48 -7.73 19.30
CA VAL A 212 0.37 -7.12 18.27
C VAL A 212 -0.47 -6.89 17.02
N ASP A 213 -0.61 -5.63 16.62
CA ASP A 213 -1.35 -5.20 15.44
C ASP A 213 -0.48 -4.98 14.22
N ALA A 214 0.80 -4.65 14.43
CA ALA A 214 1.78 -4.57 13.38
C ALA A 214 3.17 -4.91 13.94
N VAL A 215 4.01 -5.54 13.12
CA VAL A 215 5.38 -5.93 13.51
C VAL A 215 6.36 -5.64 12.38
N ASP A 216 7.46 -4.98 12.72
CA ASP A 216 8.65 -4.87 11.88
C ASP A 216 9.90 -5.15 12.71
N GLY A 217 11.08 -5.05 12.11
CA GLY A 217 12.32 -5.17 12.86
C GLY A 217 13.55 -4.62 12.16
N VAL A 218 14.60 -4.39 12.95
CA VAL A 218 15.90 -3.90 12.49
C VAL A 218 17.01 -4.77 13.05
N ALA A 219 17.96 -5.13 12.19
CA ALA A 219 19.25 -5.67 12.57
C ALA A 219 20.32 -4.57 12.42
N PHE A 220 20.95 -4.16 13.51
CA PHE A 220 22.02 -3.14 13.47
C PHE A 220 23.38 -3.78 13.22
N GLU A 221 23.67 -4.83 13.96
CA GLU A 221 24.90 -5.64 13.86
C GLU A 221 24.62 -7.06 14.35
N PRO A 222 25.54 -8.02 14.12
CA PRO A 222 25.40 -9.36 14.69
C PRO A 222 25.24 -9.31 16.22
N GLY A 223 24.16 -9.87 16.75
CA GLY A 223 23.83 -9.82 18.18
C GLY A 223 23.04 -8.58 18.63
N GLU A 224 22.64 -7.70 17.71
CA GLU A 224 21.77 -6.56 17.98
C GLU A 224 20.61 -6.49 17.00
N TYR A 225 19.50 -7.12 17.39
CA TYR A 225 18.26 -7.16 16.62
C TYR A 225 17.11 -6.60 17.44
N TYR A 226 16.14 -5.99 16.78
CA TYR A 226 14.95 -5.46 17.42
C TYR A 226 13.70 -5.85 16.63
N LEU A 227 12.63 -6.22 17.33
CA LEU A 227 11.28 -6.16 16.78
C LEU A 227 10.58 -4.91 17.32
N SER A 228 9.95 -4.13 16.45
CA SER A 228 9.02 -3.09 16.87
C SER A 228 7.60 -3.65 16.79
N LEU A 229 6.99 -3.81 17.95
CA LEU A 229 5.64 -4.33 18.10
C LEU A 229 4.69 -3.15 18.28
N ALA A 230 3.71 -3.03 17.39
CA ALA A 230 2.73 -1.96 17.42
C ALA A 230 1.39 -2.47 17.95
N ARG A 231 0.71 -1.64 18.73
CA ARG A 231 -0.66 -1.84 19.17
C ARG A 231 -1.49 -0.59 18.85
N TRP A 232 -2.61 -0.80 18.18
CA TRP A 232 -3.62 0.22 17.93
C TRP A 232 -4.24 0.69 19.25
N THR A 233 -4.32 2.00 19.48
CA THR A 233 -4.91 2.56 20.71
C THR A 233 -5.57 3.92 20.48
N ASP A 234 -6.67 4.18 21.19
CA ASP A 234 -7.31 5.51 21.28
C ASP A 234 -6.83 6.29 22.52
N GLU A 235 -5.95 5.69 23.34
CA GLU A 235 -5.41 6.34 24.54
C GLU A 235 -4.49 7.51 24.13
N PRO A 236 -4.84 8.76 24.46
CA PRO A 236 -4.00 9.88 24.13
C PRO A 236 -2.74 9.85 25.00
N ALA A 237 -1.58 9.96 24.36
CA ALA A 237 -0.29 10.11 25.01
C ALA A 237 0.57 11.13 24.25
N PRO A 238 1.62 11.70 24.86
CA PRO A 238 2.61 12.48 24.13
C PRO A 238 3.18 11.63 22.98
N THR A 239 3.06 12.13 21.75
CA THR A 239 3.52 11.43 20.55
C THR A 239 4.92 11.89 20.16
N SER A 240 5.71 10.94 19.65
CA SER A 240 6.95 11.27 18.93
C SER A 240 6.65 11.71 17.51
N ASP A 241 7.57 12.49 16.95
CA ASP A 241 7.58 12.93 15.56
C ASP A 241 8.99 12.70 15.03
N TYR A 242 9.09 11.90 13.97
CA TYR A 242 10.36 11.50 13.35
C TYR A 242 10.62 12.24 12.03
N THR A 243 9.85 13.30 11.72
CA THR A 243 10.10 14.13 10.55
C THR A 243 11.44 14.89 10.66
N GLY A 244 12.15 15.04 9.54
CA GLY A 244 13.35 15.86 9.47
C GLY A 244 14.64 15.16 9.93
N GLN A 245 15.17 15.52 11.12
CA GLN A 245 16.50 15.05 11.57
C GLN A 245 16.44 13.92 12.61
N GLN A 246 15.25 13.57 13.10
CA GLN A 246 15.05 12.51 14.08
C GLN A 246 14.65 11.22 13.35
N ILE A 247 15.62 10.39 12.95
CA ILE A 247 15.31 9.21 12.15
C ILE A 247 14.77 8.08 13.04
N PHE A 248 13.59 7.53 12.71
CA PHE A 248 12.91 6.48 13.52
C PHE A 248 13.82 5.31 13.91
N TYR A 249 14.59 4.75 12.97
CA TYR A 249 15.42 3.58 13.30
C TYR A 249 16.46 3.88 14.40
N ARG A 250 16.92 5.13 14.54
CA ARG A 250 17.86 5.50 15.61
C ARG A 250 17.19 5.57 16.99
N SER A 251 15.88 5.82 17.05
CA SER A 251 15.16 5.87 18.32
C SER A 251 14.95 4.49 18.93
N ILE A 252 14.91 3.43 18.11
CA ILE A 252 14.75 2.02 18.54
C ILE A 252 15.81 1.60 19.55
N GLN A 253 17.05 2.07 19.42
CA GLN A 253 18.13 1.77 20.39
C GLN A 253 18.03 2.58 21.69
N GLN A 254 17.27 3.68 21.69
CA GLN A 254 17.21 4.66 22.79
C GLN A 254 15.91 4.56 23.61
N ARG A 255 14.87 3.93 23.03
CA ARG A 255 13.53 3.86 23.59
C ARG A 255 13.06 2.43 23.59
N GLU A 256 12.60 1.96 24.74
CA GLU A 256 11.92 0.66 24.85
C GLU A 256 10.46 0.76 24.42
N THR A 257 9.83 1.92 24.65
CA THR A 257 8.45 2.21 24.26
C THR A 257 8.32 3.56 23.60
N ASP A 258 7.30 3.71 22.76
CA ASP A 258 6.97 4.98 22.11
C ASP A 258 5.47 5.06 21.79
N VAL A 259 4.99 6.26 21.47
CA VAL A 259 3.64 6.45 20.94
C VAL A 259 3.72 7.37 19.73
N LEU A 260 3.06 6.99 18.65
CA LEU A 260 2.92 7.78 17.44
C LEU A 260 1.46 8.06 17.16
N THR A 261 1.17 9.15 16.43
CA THR A 261 -0.13 9.20 15.74
C THR A 261 -0.17 8.08 14.71
N THR A 262 -1.37 7.61 14.35
CA THR A 262 -1.49 6.61 13.28
C THR A 262 -0.87 7.09 11.98
N TYR A 263 -1.01 8.38 11.65
CA TYR A 263 -0.35 8.97 10.49
C TYR A 263 1.17 8.85 10.56
N ASP A 264 1.77 9.27 11.66
CA ASP A 264 3.24 9.24 11.82
C ASP A 264 3.77 7.81 11.88
N TYR A 265 3.01 6.87 12.45
CA TYR A 265 3.36 5.45 12.38
C TYR A 265 3.46 4.97 10.94
N LEU A 266 2.45 5.24 10.11
CA LEU A 266 2.42 4.78 8.71
C LEU A 266 3.59 5.32 7.87
N TRP A 267 4.21 6.42 8.29
CA TRP A 267 5.31 7.07 7.57
C TRP A 267 6.63 7.12 8.32
N ARG A 268 6.77 6.43 9.46
CA ARG A 268 7.95 6.49 10.34
C ARG A 268 9.29 6.18 9.66
N TRP A 269 9.27 5.45 8.55
CA TRP A 269 10.46 5.09 7.77
C TRP A 269 10.70 5.99 6.55
N ASP A 270 9.74 6.86 6.21
CA ASP A 270 9.74 7.76 5.05
C ASP A 270 9.57 9.22 5.53
N THR A 271 10.59 9.68 6.28
CA THR A 271 10.66 10.96 7.02
C THR A 271 11.82 11.85 6.59
#